data_AF-N1RL68-F1
#
_entry.id   AF-N1RL68-F1
#
_cell.length_a   1.000
_cell.length_b   1.000
_cell.length_c   1.000
_cell.angle_alpha   90.00
_cell.angle_beta   90.00
_cell.angle_gamma   90.00
#
_symmetry.space_group_name_H-M   'P 1'
#
loop_
_entity.id
_entity.type
_entity.pdbx_description
1 polymer ?
#
loop_
_entity_poly.entity_id
_entity_poly.type
_entity_poly.pdbx_seq_one_letter_code
_entity_poly.pdbx_strand_id
1 'polypeptide(L)'
;MDPAVIAELDDQIIYQATKDIFIGQKAKFRKLGPLLSDRVYESTSIASERFPDLFEPSTAQTAARSLLEAEATRSEQAALEDINNNITESETGDLSLFPVYLPFPIEHMLMEKLQKTLELACFDFGTRALPDIMRKRGWECPESVELNRWAELFGREGSMRGKIDKDLPKELLRSIASIRHTAVHRLRTNSAGLERFLTDAERLAGILGDTVYAKAISHLRSDAQSAFMELTQNKQFIQLQLEHSQEEIAKKRAELDQEEQEVLRCIAKEDEKYRMLAGDRLQNALERMEDKKIAVDREDAVFDGINGIETNIFYADDSDVDYADQFEDCDETWIP
;
A
#
# COMPACT_ATOMS: atom_id res chain seq x y z
N MET A 1 -60.19 16.92 29.80
CA MET A 1 -59.26 15.83 30.08
C MET A 1 -60.02 14.82 30.90
N ASP A 2 -60.20 13.61 30.39
CA ASP A 2 -60.79 12.52 31.18
C ASP A 2 -60.09 11.20 30.79
N PRO A 3 -59.41 10.51 31.73
CA PRO A 3 -58.61 9.32 31.45
C PRO A 3 -59.34 8.07 31.91
N ALA A 4 -60.24 7.51 31.10
CA ALA A 4 -60.85 6.20 31.42
C ALA A 4 -61.54 5.57 30.20
N VAL A 5 -60.76 5.09 29.23
CA VAL A 5 -61.23 4.03 28.32
C VAL A 5 -60.12 2.98 28.26
N ILE A 6 -59.94 2.26 29.36
CA ILE A 6 -59.19 1.00 29.35
C ILE A 6 -60.20 -0.05 28.91
N ALA A 7 -60.01 -0.57 27.70
CA ALA A 7 -60.74 -1.73 27.22
C ALA A 7 -60.39 -2.93 28.10
N GLU A 8 -61.39 -3.50 28.77
CA GLU A 8 -61.34 -4.87 29.28
C GLU A 8 -61.07 -5.80 28.09
N LEU A 9 -59.81 -6.16 27.88
CA LEU A 9 -59.49 -7.32 27.07
C LEU A 9 -59.98 -8.54 27.85
N ASP A 10 -61.00 -9.19 27.29
CA ASP A 10 -61.56 -10.45 27.78
C ASP A 10 -60.44 -11.47 28.06
N ASP A 11 -60.31 -11.91 29.31
CA ASP A 11 -59.30 -12.87 29.78
C ASP A 11 -59.31 -14.17 28.94
N GLN A 12 -60.43 -14.49 28.31
CA GLN A 12 -60.58 -15.63 27.42
C GLN A 12 -59.78 -15.46 26.10
N ILE A 13 -59.67 -14.23 25.58
CA ILE A 13 -58.89 -13.89 24.39
C ILE A 13 -57.40 -13.96 24.71
N ILE A 14 -57.00 -13.46 25.88
CA ILE A 14 -55.59 -13.51 26.34
C ILE A 14 -55.17 -14.97 26.54
N TYR A 15 -56.00 -15.79 27.17
CA TYR A 15 -55.72 -17.22 27.38
C TYR A 15 -55.63 -18.00 26.06
N GLN A 16 -56.52 -17.73 25.11
CA GLN A 16 -56.51 -18.42 23.82
C GLN A 16 -55.29 -18.02 22.97
N ALA A 17 -54.93 -16.73 22.95
CA ALA A 17 -53.73 -16.25 22.26
C ALA A 17 -52.44 -16.83 22.85
N THR A 18 -52.33 -16.91 24.19
CA THR A 18 -51.15 -17.53 24.83
C THR A 18 -51.08 -19.04 24.60
N LYS A 19 -52.23 -19.75 24.57
CA LYS A 19 -52.29 -21.17 24.25
C LYS A 19 -51.83 -21.47 22.82
N ASP A 20 -52.23 -20.66 21.84
CA ASP A 20 -51.85 -20.85 20.44
C ASP A 20 -50.37 -20.54 20.19
N ILE A 21 -49.79 -19.56 20.90
CA ILE A 21 -48.34 -19.30 20.92
C ILE A 21 -47.58 -20.51 21.49
N PHE A 22 -48.04 -21.07 22.61
CA PHE A 22 -47.37 -22.21 23.25
C PHE A 22 -47.46 -23.49 22.41
N ILE A 23 -48.59 -23.72 21.73
CA ILE A 23 -48.77 -24.84 20.79
C ILE A 23 -47.89 -24.65 19.56
N GLY A 24 -47.84 -23.44 18.99
CA GLY A 24 -47.00 -23.11 17.84
C GLY A 24 -45.50 -23.26 18.12
N GLN A 25 -45.03 -22.85 19.30
CA GLN A 25 -43.65 -23.11 19.71
C GLN A 25 -43.38 -24.61 19.92
N LYS A 26 -44.29 -25.35 20.57
CA LYS A 26 -44.17 -26.81 20.73
C LYS A 26 -44.15 -27.55 19.39
N ALA A 27 -44.86 -27.06 18.37
CA ALA A 27 -44.83 -27.58 17.01
C ALA A 27 -43.50 -27.28 16.28
N LYS A 28 -42.91 -26.10 16.48
CA LYS A 28 -41.56 -25.76 16.01
C LYS A 28 -40.50 -26.65 16.66
N PHE A 29 -40.56 -26.85 17.98
CA PHE A 29 -39.65 -27.74 18.70
C PHE A 29 -39.80 -29.23 18.30
N ARG A 30 -41.01 -29.69 17.93
CA ARG A 30 -41.19 -31.06 17.39
C ARG A 30 -40.53 -31.27 16.02
N LYS A 31 -40.42 -30.23 15.19
CA LYS A 31 -39.74 -30.32 13.88
C LYS A 31 -38.21 -30.19 13.97
N LEU A 32 -37.71 -29.48 14.99
CA LEU A 32 -36.28 -29.32 15.25
C LEU A 32 -35.67 -30.42 16.12
N GLY A 33 -36.49 -31.09 16.95
CA GLY A 33 -36.03 -32.16 17.85
C GLY A 33 -35.25 -33.29 17.15
N PRO A 34 -35.74 -33.86 16.03
CA PRO A 34 -35.01 -34.89 15.31
C PRO A 34 -33.70 -34.38 14.69
N LEU A 35 -33.69 -33.16 14.13
CA LEU A 35 -32.51 -32.59 13.47
C LEU A 35 -31.38 -32.23 14.44
N LEU A 36 -31.75 -31.80 15.66
CA LEU A 36 -30.81 -31.54 16.75
C LEU A 36 -30.30 -32.84 17.38
N SER A 37 -31.17 -33.87 17.49
CA SER A 37 -30.77 -35.20 17.99
C SER A 37 -29.85 -35.93 17.01
N ASP A 38 -30.07 -35.75 15.71
CA ASP A 38 -29.28 -36.33 14.62
C ASP A 38 -27.98 -35.52 14.35
N ARG A 39 -27.70 -34.47 15.13
CA ARG A 39 -26.47 -33.63 15.05
C ARG A 39 -26.14 -33.11 13.65
N VAL A 40 -27.17 -32.91 12.82
CA VAL A 40 -27.02 -32.52 11.40
C VAL A 40 -26.26 -31.21 11.23
N TYR A 41 -26.26 -30.34 12.24
CA TYR A 41 -25.56 -29.05 12.24
C TYR A 41 -24.09 -29.12 12.67
N GLU A 42 -23.64 -30.26 13.21
CA GLU A 42 -22.26 -30.40 13.72
C GLU A 42 -21.25 -30.69 12.58
N SER A 43 -21.70 -31.23 11.44
CA SER A 43 -20.82 -31.51 10.30
C SER A 43 -21.57 -31.59 8.97
N THR A 44 -20.94 -31.08 7.92
CA THR A 44 -21.41 -31.17 6.53
C THR A 44 -21.53 -32.61 6.04
N SER A 45 -20.70 -33.54 6.53
CA SER A 45 -20.82 -34.97 6.21
C SER A 45 -22.12 -35.57 6.73
N ILE A 46 -22.50 -35.27 7.97
CA ILE A 46 -23.74 -35.76 8.61
C ILE A 46 -24.96 -35.17 7.90
N ALA A 47 -24.89 -33.90 7.48
CA ALA A 47 -25.92 -33.27 6.67
C ALA A 47 -26.06 -33.90 5.28
N SER A 48 -24.95 -34.28 4.65
CA SER A 48 -24.94 -34.90 3.31
C SER A 48 -25.48 -36.33 3.29
N GLU A 49 -25.28 -37.12 4.35
CA GLU A 49 -25.86 -38.46 4.47
C GLU A 49 -27.38 -38.43 4.68
N ARG A 50 -27.88 -37.41 5.39
CA ARG A 50 -29.31 -37.28 5.71
C ARG A 50 -30.11 -36.62 4.58
N PHE A 51 -29.48 -35.72 3.82
CA PHE A 51 -30.10 -34.99 2.72
C PHE A 51 -29.19 -34.98 1.47
N PRO A 52 -28.96 -36.12 0.82
CA PRO A 52 -28.05 -36.23 -0.32
C PRO A 52 -28.48 -35.34 -1.50
N ASP A 53 -29.79 -35.18 -1.71
CA ASP A 53 -30.36 -34.36 -2.80
C ASP A 53 -30.02 -32.86 -2.68
N LEU A 54 -29.65 -32.37 -1.50
CA LEU A 54 -29.20 -30.97 -1.31
C LEU A 54 -27.74 -30.76 -1.77
N PHE A 55 -26.97 -31.84 -1.91
CA PHE A 55 -25.54 -31.80 -2.20
C PHE A 55 -25.19 -32.28 -3.61
N GLU A 56 -26.13 -32.87 -4.36
CA GLU A 56 -25.92 -33.16 -5.78
C GLU A 56 -26.34 -31.97 -6.66
N PRO A 57 -25.39 -31.26 -7.30
CA PRO A 57 -25.73 -30.20 -8.22
C PRO A 57 -26.22 -30.79 -9.55
N SER A 58 -27.34 -30.28 -10.06
CA SER A 58 -27.78 -30.56 -11.43
C SER A 58 -26.66 -30.23 -12.42
N THR A 59 -26.42 -31.12 -13.40
CA THR A 59 -25.40 -30.94 -14.45
C THR A 59 -25.52 -29.61 -15.19
N ALA A 60 -26.74 -29.05 -15.30
CA ALA A 60 -26.97 -27.74 -15.89
C ALA A 60 -26.51 -26.58 -14.99
N GLN A 61 -26.62 -26.73 -13.66
CA GLN A 61 -26.18 -25.75 -12.68
C GLN A 61 -24.66 -25.73 -12.52
N THR A 62 -24.02 -26.91 -12.54
CA THR A 62 -22.57 -27.04 -12.47
C THR A 62 -21.90 -26.41 -13.70
N ALA A 63 -22.41 -26.67 -14.90
CA ALA A 63 -21.86 -26.08 -16.13
C ALA A 63 -22.02 -24.55 -16.18
N ALA A 64 -23.18 -24.02 -15.78
CA ALA A 64 -23.42 -22.57 -15.73
C ALA A 64 -22.56 -21.90 -14.66
N ARG A 65 -22.37 -22.55 -13.51
CA ARG A 65 -21.52 -22.06 -12.43
C ARG A 65 -20.05 -22.07 -12.80
N SER A 66 -19.54 -23.13 -13.45
CA SER A 66 -18.16 -23.19 -13.94
C SER A 66 -17.88 -22.16 -15.03
N LEU A 67 -18.83 -21.86 -15.91
CA LEU A 67 -18.67 -20.78 -16.90
C LEU A 67 -18.61 -19.40 -16.24
N LEU A 68 -19.48 -19.14 -15.27
CA LEU A 68 -19.47 -17.87 -14.51
C LEU A 68 -18.23 -17.73 -13.62
N GLU A 69 -17.77 -18.81 -12.98
CA GLU A 69 -16.55 -18.82 -12.18
C GLU A 69 -15.31 -18.66 -13.06
N ALA A 70 -15.28 -19.24 -14.28
CA ALA A 70 -14.18 -19.05 -15.24
C ALA A 70 -14.14 -17.62 -15.82
N GLU A 71 -15.29 -16.98 -16.02
CA GLU A 71 -15.37 -15.59 -16.47
C GLU A 71 -15.00 -14.62 -15.35
N ALA A 72 -15.44 -14.89 -14.11
CA ALA A 72 -15.07 -14.14 -12.92
C ALA A 72 -13.56 -14.23 -12.63
N THR A 73 -12.98 -15.43 -12.68
CA THR A 73 -11.53 -15.63 -12.47
C THR A 73 -10.68 -14.99 -13.57
N ARG A 74 -11.15 -14.97 -14.83
CA ARG A 74 -10.46 -14.24 -15.91
C ARG A 74 -10.52 -12.73 -15.73
N SER A 75 -11.68 -12.20 -15.31
CA SER A 75 -11.83 -10.78 -15.00
C SER A 75 -11.01 -10.38 -13.77
N GLU A 76 -10.89 -11.27 -12.79
CA GLU A 76 -10.07 -11.10 -11.59
C GLU A 76 -8.57 -11.16 -11.93
N GLN A 77 -8.14 -12.10 -12.76
CA GLN A 77 -6.75 -12.15 -13.26
C GLN A 77 -6.37 -10.93 -14.09
N ALA A 78 -7.26 -10.44 -14.97
CA ALA A 78 -7.01 -9.22 -15.73
C ALA A 78 -6.89 -7.98 -14.82
N ALA A 79 -7.72 -7.88 -13.78
CA ALA A 79 -7.63 -6.80 -12.80
C ALA A 79 -6.39 -6.91 -11.91
N LEU A 80 -5.96 -8.14 -11.58
CA LEU A 80 -4.74 -8.39 -10.80
C LEU A 80 -3.46 -8.18 -11.64
N GLU A 81 -3.47 -8.45 -12.94
CA GLU A 81 -2.35 -8.15 -13.85
C GLU A 81 -2.13 -6.64 -14.00
N ASP A 82 -3.21 -5.85 -14.11
CA ASP A 82 -3.14 -4.38 -14.09
C ASP A 82 -2.58 -3.83 -12.75
N ILE A 83 -2.82 -4.54 -11.64
CA ILE A 83 -2.27 -4.19 -10.32
C ILE A 83 -0.81 -4.66 -10.19
N ASN A 84 -0.46 -5.85 -10.69
CA ASN A 84 0.89 -6.39 -10.59
C ASN A 84 1.89 -5.56 -11.41
N ASN A 85 1.50 -5.07 -12.59
CA ASN A 85 2.32 -4.14 -13.39
C ASN A 85 2.59 -2.82 -12.66
N ASN A 86 1.70 -2.38 -11.76
CA ASN A 86 1.92 -1.21 -10.89
C ASN A 86 2.76 -1.52 -9.63
N ILE A 87 2.85 -2.78 -9.20
CA ILE A 87 3.62 -3.19 -8.00
C ILE A 87 5.06 -3.55 -8.38
N THR A 88 5.31 -4.07 -9.58
CA THR A 88 6.66 -4.43 -10.05
C THR A 88 7.57 -3.23 -10.37
N GLU A 89 7.08 -2.00 -10.34
CA GLU A 89 7.90 -0.77 -10.41
C GLU A 89 8.41 -0.29 -9.02
N SER A 90 8.09 -1.00 -7.93
CA SER A 90 8.39 -0.57 -6.55
C SER A 90 9.59 -1.29 -5.88
N GLU A 91 10.49 -1.92 -6.64
CA GLU A 91 11.78 -2.40 -6.09
C GLU A 91 13.00 -1.53 -6.47
N THR A 92 12.77 -0.36 -7.06
CA THR A 92 13.81 0.66 -7.23
C THR A 92 13.28 2.03 -6.89
N GLY A 93 13.59 2.51 -5.68
CA GLY A 93 14.06 3.87 -5.44
C GLY A 93 13.24 5.08 -5.91
N ASP A 94 11.96 4.93 -6.27
CA ASP A 94 11.11 6.07 -6.60
C ASP A 94 9.90 6.07 -5.66
N LEU A 95 9.99 6.85 -4.59
CA LEU A 95 8.88 7.12 -3.67
C LEU A 95 7.89 8.05 -4.38
N SER A 96 7.30 7.60 -5.49
CA SER A 96 6.20 8.30 -6.12
C SER A 96 5.07 8.34 -5.10
N LEU A 97 4.94 9.49 -4.45
CA LEU A 97 3.84 9.80 -3.56
C LEU A 97 2.54 10.00 -4.37
N PHE A 98 2.26 9.20 -5.38
CA PHE A 98 0.99 9.15 -6.10
C PHE A 98 0.67 7.69 -6.42
N PRO A 99 -0.60 7.25 -6.33
CA PRO A 99 -1.84 8.03 -6.25
C PRO A 99 -2.29 8.43 -4.83
N VAL A 100 -3.33 9.29 -4.73
CA VAL A 100 -3.93 9.76 -3.47
C VAL A 100 -5.09 8.86 -3.06
N TYR A 101 -5.16 8.52 -1.77
CA TYR A 101 -6.20 7.68 -1.19
C TYR A 101 -6.77 8.30 0.08
N LEU A 102 -8.06 8.05 0.35
CA LEU A 102 -8.62 8.28 1.67
C LEU A 102 -8.15 7.19 2.65
N PRO A 103 -8.17 7.48 3.97
CA PRO A 103 -8.09 6.43 4.98
C PRO A 103 -9.16 5.36 4.72
N PHE A 104 -8.74 4.09 4.75
CA PHE A 104 -9.61 2.97 4.37
C PHE A 104 -10.99 2.94 5.07
N PRO A 105 -11.11 3.19 6.39
CA PRO A 105 -12.41 3.22 7.04
C PRO A 105 -13.35 4.29 6.45
N ILE A 106 -12.81 5.45 6.07
CA ILE A 106 -13.57 6.57 5.51
C ILE A 106 -13.98 6.25 4.07
N GLU A 107 -13.09 5.68 3.27
CA GLU A 107 -13.41 5.23 1.92
C GLU A 107 -14.51 4.17 1.91
N HIS A 108 -14.41 3.16 2.78
CA HIS A 108 -15.42 2.12 2.87
C HIS A 108 -16.78 2.70 3.28
N MET A 109 -16.79 3.57 4.29
CA MET A 109 -18.01 4.27 4.72
C MET A 109 -18.60 5.13 3.59
N LEU A 110 -17.76 5.85 2.84
CA LEU A 110 -18.18 6.64 1.68
C LEU A 110 -18.88 5.75 0.63
N MET A 111 -18.25 4.64 0.25
CA MET A 111 -18.79 3.72 -0.75
C MET A 111 -20.07 3.04 -0.29
N GLU A 112 -20.16 2.63 0.97
CA GLU A 112 -21.37 2.05 1.56
C GLU A 112 -22.54 3.06 1.56
N LYS A 113 -22.26 4.31 1.97
CA LYS A 113 -23.26 5.38 1.97
C LYS A 113 -23.72 5.71 0.55
N LEU A 114 -22.79 5.81 -0.40
CA LEU A 114 -23.09 6.08 -1.80
C LEU A 114 -23.99 4.98 -2.41
N GLN A 115 -23.65 3.71 -2.18
CA GLN A 115 -24.46 2.58 -2.63
C GLN A 115 -25.89 2.67 -2.06
N LYS A 116 -26.03 2.83 -0.73
CA LYS A 116 -27.34 2.91 -0.06
C LYS A 116 -28.18 4.07 -0.57
N THR A 117 -27.57 5.25 -0.74
CA THR A 117 -28.27 6.44 -1.27
C THR A 117 -28.78 6.21 -2.68
N LEU A 118 -27.99 5.54 -3.54
CA LEU A 118 -28.43 5.22 -4.89
C LEU A 118 -29.52 4.14 -4.93
N GLU A 119 -29.44 3.12 -4.09
CA GLU A 119 -30.48 2.08 -3.98
C GLU A 119 -31.82 2.69 -3.57
N LEU A 120 -31.81 3.62 -2.61
CA LEU A 120 -32.97 4.41 -2.22
C LEU A 120 -33.51 5.26 -3.38
N ALA A 121 -32.64 6.00 -4.07
CA ALA A 121 -33.03 6.82 -5.22
C ALA A 121 -33.67 5.99 -6.35
N CYS A 122 -33.11 4.82 -6.63
CA CYS A 122 -33.64 3.90 -7.64
C CYS A 122 -34.99 3.32 -7.21
N PHE A 123 -35.14 2.97 -5.92
CA PHE A 123 -36.40 2.49 -5.37
C PHE A 123 -37.51 3.53 -5.47
N ASP A 124 -37.25 4.77 -5.03
CA ASP A 124 -38.21 5.87 -5.08
C ASP A 124 -38.60 6.24 -6.51
N PHE A 125 -37.66 6.14 -7.46
CA PHE A 125 -37.99 6.24 -8.87
C PHE A 125 -38.88 5.07 -9.33
N GLY A 126 -38.52 3.85 -8.97
CA GLY A 126 -39.24 2.64 -9.39
C GLY A 126 -40.68 2.60 -8.88
N THR A 127 -40.95 3.07 -7.67
CA THR A 127 -42.31 3.14 -7.11
C THR A 127 -43.18 4.14 -7.89
N ARG A 128 -42.61 5.27 -8.32
CA ARG A 128 -43.31 6.31 -9.10
C ARG A 128 -43.48 5.94 -10.58
N ALA A 129 -42.42 5.45 -11.22
CA ALA A 129 -42.37 5.27 -12.67
C ALA A 129 -42.62 3.83 -13.12
N LEU A 130 -42.31 2.83 -12.28
CA LEU A 130 -42.30 1.40 -12.63
C LEU A 130 -43.17 0.51 -11.70
N PRO A 131 -44.35 0.92 -11.22
CA PRO A 131 -45.08 0.18 -10.17
C PRO A 131 -45.43 -1.26 -10.54
N ASP A 132 -45.72 -1.54 -11.82
CA ASP A 132 -45.99 -2.89 -12.30
C ASP A 132 -44.76 -3.81 -12.20
N ILE A 133 -43.57 -3.28 -12.47
CA ILE A 133 -42.31 -4.03 -12.37
C ILE A 133 -42.00 -4.29 -10.89
N MET A 134 -42.17 -3.28 -10.03
CA MET A 134 -41.96 -3.42 -8.59
C MET A 134 -42.81 -4.56 -8.03
N ARG A 135 -44.12 -4.56 -8.33
CA ARG A 135 -45.06 -5.61 -7.89
C ARG A 135 -44.74 -6.98 -8.48
N LYS A 136 -44.44 -7.06 -9.79
CA LYS A 136 -44.13 -8.35 -10.45
C LYS A 136 -42.86 -8.99 -9.91
N ARG A 137 -41.88 -8.19 -9.48
CA ARG A 137 -40.60 -8.65 -8.96
C ARG A 137 -40.55 -8.78 -7.44
N GLY A 138 -41.63 -8.40 -6.73
CA GLY A 138 -41.68 -8.44 -5.26
C GLY A 138 -40.74 -7.42 -4.61
N TRP A 139 -40.50 -6.28 -5.27
CA TRP A 139 -39.63 -5.22 -4.78
C TRP A 139 -40.41 -4.30 -3.85
N GLU A 140 -40.63 -4.75 -2.62
CA GLU A 140 -41.50 -4.08 -1.63
C GLU A 140 -40.77 -3.02 -0.80
N CYS A 141 -39.45 -3.13 -0.66
CA CYS A 141 -38.62 -2.19 0.09
C CYS A 141 -37.27 -1.91 -0.61
N PRO A 142 -36.58 -0.81 -0.28
CA PRO A 142 -35.29 -0.47 -0.87
C PRO A 142 -34.24 -1.59 -0.75
N GLU A 143 -34.22 -2.28 0.40
CA GLU A 143 -33.27 -3.36 0.70
C GLU A 143 -33.50 -4.63 -0.13
N SER A 144 -34.68 -4.76 -0.75
CA SER A 144 -35.02 -5.91 -1.59
C SER A 144 -34.36 -5.88 -2.97
N VAL A 145 -33.72 -4.76 -3.34
CA VAL A 145 -33.16 -4.56 -4.69
C VAL A 145 -31.77 -3.96 -4.65
N GLU A 146 -30.80 -4.77 -5.07
CA GLU A 146 -29.41 -4.36 -5.16
C GLU A 146 -29.14 -3.46 -6.37
N LEU A 147 -28.15 -2.58 -6.26
CA LEU A 147 -27.83 -1.57 -7.28
C LEU A 147 -27.52 -2.14 -8.69
N ASN A 148 -26.93 -3.33 -8.79
CA ASN A 148 -26.70 -3.99 -10.08
C ASN A 148 -28.02 -4.43 -10.76
N ARG A 149 -29.06 -4.80 -10.00
CA ARG A 149 -30.37 -5.18 -10.56
C ARG A 149 -31.07 -3.98 -11.16
N TRP A 150 -30.86 -2.80 -10.56
CA TRP A 150 -31.26 -1.53 -11.15
C TRP A 150 -30.50 -1.24 -12.44
N ALA A 151 -29.17 -1.40 -12.45
CA ALA A 151 -28.36 -1.22 -13.65
C ALA A 151 -28.79 -2.17 -14.80
N GLU A 152 -29.06 -3.44 -14.50
CA GLU A 152 -29.60 -4.42 -15.44
C GLU A 152 -30.98 -4.02 -15.97
N LEU A 153 -31.87 -3.50 -15.10
CA LEU A 153 -33.20 -3.07 -15.50
C LEU A 153 -33.14 -1.86 -16.44
N PHE A 154 -32.32 -0.87 -16.10
CA PHE A 154 -32.14 0.33 -16.92
C PHE A 154 -31.44 0.03 -18.25
N GLY A 155 -30.59 -1.00 -18.31
CA GLY A 155 -29.91 -1.43 -19.53
C GLY A 155 -30.78 -2.24 -20.51
N ARG A 156 -31.98 -2.68 -20.10
CA ARG A 156 -32.89 -3.43 -20.98
C ARG A 156 -33.62 -2.49 -21.93
N GLU A 157 -33.44 -2.74 -23.22
CA GLU A 157 -34.10 -2.00 -24.30
C GLU A 157 -35.62 -1.92 -24.09
N GLY A 158 -36.18 -0.72 -24.16
CA GLY A 158 -37.61 -0.46 -23.98
C GLY A 158 -38.11 -0.41 -22.53
N SER A 159 -37.33 -0.81 -21.51
CA SER A 159 -37.79 -0.81 -20.10
C SER A 159 -38.05 0.59 -19.55
N MET A 160 -37.39 1.60 -20.11
CA MET A 160 -37.45 3.00 -19.67
C MET A 160 -38.21 3.91 -20.66
N ARG A 161 -38.80 3.33 -21.71
CA ARG A 161 -39.41 4.08 -22.81
C ARG A 161 -40.59 4.93 -22.30
N GLY A 162 -40.46 6.25 -22.43
CA GLY A 162 -41.46 7.23 -21.97
C GLY A 162 -41.44 7.52 -20.46
N LYS A 163 -40.43 7.02 -19.73
CA LYS A 163 -40.28 7.19 -18.27
C LYS A 163 -39.06 8.00 -17.87
N ILE A 164 -38.04 8.01 -18.74
CA ILE A 164 -36.88 8.89 -18.65
C ILE A 164 -36.75 9.60 -20.00
N ASP A 165 -36.47 10.91 -19.97
CA ASP A 165 -36.33 11.74 -21.18
C ASP A 165 -35.11 11.38 -22.03
N LYS A 166 -34.12 10.66 -21.47
CA LYS A 166 -32.87 10.27 -22.11
C LYS A 166 -32.51 8.83 -21.76
N ASP A 167 -32.09 8.05 -22.75
CA ASP A 167 -31.52 6.73 -22.51
C ASP A 167 -30.28 6.84 -21.61
N LEU A 168 -30.14 5.93 -20.64
CA LEU A 168 -28.97 5.90 -19.78
C LEU A 168 -27.75 5.40 -20.57
N PRO A 169 -26.60 6.12 -20.52
CA PRO A 169 -25.38 5.64 -21.13
C PRO A 169 -24.95 4.28 -20.54
N LYS A 170 -24.52 3.35 -21.40
CA LYS A 170 -24.00 2.04 -20.96
C LYS A 170 -22.82 2.17 -19.99
N GLU A 171 -21.97 3.15 -20.22
CA GLU A 171 -20.84 3.49 -19.35
C GLU A 171 -21.28 3.87 -17.93
N LEU A 172 -22.35 4.67 -17.83
CA LEU A 172 -22.94 5.04 -16.54
C LEU A 172 -23.45 3.80 -15.82
N LEU A 173 -24.21 2.95 -16.50
CA LEU A 173 -24.73 1.71 -15.91
C LEU A 173 -23.61 0.77 -15.43
N ARG A 174 -22.50 0.68 -16.19
CA ARG A 174 -21.32 -0.08 -15.79
C ARG A 174 -20.69 0.51 -14.54
N SER A 175 -20.52 1.84 -14.48
CA SER A 175 -19.99 2.54 -13.31
C SER A 175 -20.84 2.28 -12.06
N ILE A 176 -22.16 2.32 -12.19
CA ILE A 176 -23.10 2.03 -11.10
C ILE A 176 -22.98 0.57 -10.61
N ALA A 177 -22.84 -0.39 -11.53
CA ALA A 177 -22.55 -1.77 -11.14
C ALA A 177 -21.20 -1.89 -10.43
N SER A 178 -20.18 -1.15 -10.88
CA SER A 178 -18.87 -1.09 -10.23
C SER A 178 -18.93 -0.47 -8.84
N ILE A 179 -19.76 0.55 -8.58
CA ILE A 179 -19.96 1.14 -7.23
C ILE A 179 -20.35 0.05 -6.22
N ARG A 180 -21.33 -0.79 -6.58
CA ARG A 180 -21.75 -1.91 -5.74
C ARG A 180 -20.61 -2.89 -5.53
N HIS A 181 -19.95 -3.31 -6.61
CA HIS A 181 -18.85 -4.26 -6.54
C HIS A 181 -17.73 -3.75 -5.61
N THR A 182 -17.31 -2.50 -5.78
CA THR A 182 -16.32 -1.84 -4.92
C THR A 182 -16.76 -1.77 -3.45
N ALA A 183 -18.01 -1.39 -3.17
CA ALA A 183 -18.53 -1.28 -1.81
C ALA A 183 -18.61 -2.65 -1.11
N VAL A 184 -19.17 -3.66 -1.79
CA VAL A 184 -19.37 -5.01 -1.25
C VAL A 184 -18.06 -5.75 -1.04
N HIS A 185 -17.14 -5.67 -2.01
CA HIS A 185 -15.84 -6.34 -1.95
C HIS A 185 -14.75 -5.48 -1.30
N ARG A 186 -15.10 -4.26 -0.84
CA ARG A 186 -14.21 -3.34 -0.12
C ARG A 186 -12.92 -3.03 -0.89
N LEU A 187 -13.05 -2.86 -2.20
CA LEU A 187 -11.90 -2.65 -3.09
C LEU A 187 -11.32 -1.25 -2.87
N ARG A 188 -9.99 -1.18 -2.69
CA ARG A 188 -9.27 0.09 -2.57
C ARG A 188 -9.41 0.89 -3.86
N THR A 189 -9.81 2.15 -3.72
CA THR A 189 -10.03 3.05 -4.86
C THR A 189 -9.34 4.39 -4.61
N ASN A 190 -8.55 4.86 -5.59
CA ASN A 190 -7.89 6.17 -5.48
C ASN A 190 -8.88 7.34 -5.65
N SER A 191 -8.41 8.56 -5.40
CA SER A 191 -9.20 9.79 -5.50
C SER A 191 -9.92 9.93 -6.85
N ALA A 192 -9.23 9.67 -7.98
CA ALA A 192 -9.81 9.77 -9.31
C ALA A 192 -10.96 8.77 -9.53
N GLY A 193 -10.80 7.53 -9.05
CA GLY A 193 -11.84 6.51 -9.11
C GLY A 193 -13.07 6.87 -8.27
N LEU A 194 -12.85 7.37 -7.05
CA LEU A 194 -13.92 7.81 -6.15
C LEU A 194 -14.66 9.04 -6.69
N GLU A 195 -13.94 10.02 -7.25
CA GLU A 195 -14.55 11.19 -7.90
C GLU A 195 -15.42 10.78 -9.10
N ARG A 196 -14.97 9.81 -9.90
CA ARG A 196 -15.76 9.26 -11.00
C ARG A 196 -17.05 8.61 -10.47
N PHE A 197 -16.96 7.77 -9.44
CA PHE A 197 -18.13 7.14 -8.84
C PHE A 197 -19.13 8.16 -8.28
N LEU A 198 -18.65 9.20 -7.59
CA LEU A 198 -19.51 10.26 -7.06
C LEU A 198 -20.19 11.07 -8.18
N THR A 199 -19.45 11.37 -9.24
CA THR A 199 -19.97 12.10 -10.41
C THR A 199 -21.04 11.30 -11.16
N ASP A 200 -20.77 10.01 -11.39
CA ASP A 200 -21.71 9.11 -12.05
C ASP A 200 -22.96 8.87 -11.18
N ALA A 201 -22.79 8.74 -9.88
CA ALA A 201 -23.90 8.62 -8.93
C ALA A 201 -24.80 9.87 -8.93
N GLU A 202 -24.22 11.07 -8.88
CA GLU A 202 -24.96 12.34 -8.96
C GLU A 202 -25.72 12.43 -10.29
N ARG A 203 -25.06 12.07 -11.39
CA ARG A 203 -25.65 12.05 -12.72
C ARG A 203 -26.83 11.09 -12.79
N LEU A 204 -26.71 9.87 -12.25
CA LEU A 204 -27.81 8.92 -12.21
C LEU A 204 -29.00 9.50 -11.42
N ALA A 205 -28.77 10.00 -10.21
CA ALA A 205 -29.83 10.57 -9.37
C ALA A 205 -30.55 11.73 -10.09
N GLY A 206 -29.80 12.59 -10.80
CA GLY A 206 -30.36 13.65 -11.62
C GLY A 206 -31.23 13.13 -12.79
N ILE A 207 -30.81 12.06 -13.46
CA ILE A 207 -31.59 11.43 -14.55
C ILE A 207 -32.87 10.77 -14.02
N LEU A 208 -32.84 10.19 -12.82
CA LEU A 208 -34.02 9.66 -12.14
C LEU A 208 -35.00 10.76 -11.67
N GLY A 209 -34.63 12.04 -11.86
CA GLY A 209 -35.43 13.19 -11.48
C GLY A 209 -35.51 13.43 -9.98
N ASP A 210 -34.60 12.84 -9.20
CA ASP A 210 -34.58 13.00 -7.75
C ASP A 210 -33.60 14.10 -7.33
N THR A 211 -34.16 15.27 -7.00
CA THR A 211 -33.39 16.44 -6.59
C THR A 211 -32.85 16.33 -5.17
N VAL A 212 -33.45 15.50 -4.31
CA VAL A 212 -33.02 15.34 -2.91
C VAL A 212 -31.78 14.46 -2.88
N TYR A 213 -31.81 13.29 -3.51
CA TYR A 213 -30.65 12.40 -3.57
C TYR A 213 -29.52 12.98 -4.41
N ALA A 214 -29.83 13.62 -5.55
CA ALA A 214 -28.81 14.29 -6.35
C ALA A 214 -28.07 15.37 -5.54
N LYS A 215 -28.81 16.19 -4.78
CA LYS A 215 -28.20 17.21 -3.92
C LYS A 215 -27.38 16.62 -2.77
N ALA A 216 -27.86 15.54 -2.13
CA ALA A 216 -27.12 14.84 -1.09
C ALA A 216 -25.78 14.28 -1.62
N ILE A 217 -25.79 13.66 -2.80
CA ILE A 217 -24.59 13.15 -3.46
C ILE A 217 -23.68 14.31 -3.89
N SER A 218 -24.24 15.42 -4.37
CA SER A 218 -23.47 16.61 -4.75
C SER A 218 -22.70 17.20 -3.57
N HIS A 219 -23.33 17.28 -2.39
CA HIS A 219 -22.67 17.72 -1.16
C HIS A 219 -21.54 16.74 -0.77
N LEU A 220 -21.83 15.44 -0.74
CA LEU A 220 -20.83 14.40 -0.46
C LEU A 220 -19.64 14.46 -1.43
N ARG A 221 -19.90 14.72 -2.71
CA ARG A 221 -18.86 14.91 -3.72
C ARG A 221 -18.01 16.14 -3.43
N SER A 222 -18.63 17.25 -3.05
CA SER A 222 -17.93 18.50 -2.75
C SER A 222 -17.02 18.35 -1.53
N ASP A 223 -17.51 17.68 -0.47
CA ASP A 223 -16.73 17.35 0.72
C ASP A 223 -15.55 16.42 0.39
N ALA A 224 -15.79 15.38 -0.41
CA ALA A 224 -14.75 14.45 -0.85
C ALA A 224 -13.68 15.16 -1.69
N GLN A 225 -14.07 16.02 -2.63
CA GLN A 225 -13.16 16.82 -3.45
C GLN A 225 -12.29 17.76 -2.61
N SER A 226 -12.87 18.39 -1.59
CA SER A 226 -12.10 19.21 -0.64
C SER A 226 -11.05 18.37 0.08
N ALA A 227 -11.42 17.19 0.59
CA ALA A 227 -10.50 16.29 1.26
C ALA A 227 -9.40 15.75 0.33
N PHE A 228 -9.73 15.42 -0.92
CA PHE A 228 -8.74 14.99 -1.91
C PHE A 228 -7.74 16.10 -2.25
N MET A 229 -8.22 17.34 -2.38
CA MET A 229 -7.37 18.49 -2.67
C MET A 229 -6.40 18.75 -1.52
N GLU A 230 -6.88 18.72 -0.26
CA GLU A 230 -6.03 18.86 0.93
C GLU A 230 -4.97 17.75 1.00
N LEU A 231 -5.37 16.48 0.81
CA LEU A 231 -4.44 15.36 0.79
C LEU A 231 -3.40 15.47 -0.32
N THR A 232 -3.82 15.93 -1.51
CA THR A 232 -2.92 16.15 -2.65
C THR A 232 -1.87 17.22 -2.33
N GLN A 233 -2.29 18.34 -1.77
CA GLN A 233 -1.39 19.43 -1.37
C GLN A 233 -0.41 19.00 -0.28
N ASN A 234 -0.91 18.32 0.77
CA ASN A 234 -0.06 17.80 1.85
C ASN A 234 0.98 16.83 1.31
N LYS A 235 0.59 15.96 0.37
CA LYS A 235 1.46 14.97 -0.24
C LYS A 235 2.54 15.62 -1.13
N GLN A 236 2.18 16.65 -1.91
CA GLN A 236 3.13 17.47 -2.66
C GLN A 236 4.12 18.21 -1.74
N PHE A 237 3.65 18.76 -0.63
CA PHE A 237 4.51 19.43 0.34
C PHE A 237 5.54 18.46 0.95
N ILE A 238 5.10 17.26 1.36
CA ILE A 238 5.99 16.22 1.89
C ILE A 238 7.00 15.78 0.83
N GLN A 239 6.58 15.64 -0.42
CA GLN A 239 7.49 15.31 -1.54
C GLN A 239 8.61 16.35 -1.68
N LEU A 240 8.26 17.64 -1.69
CA LEU A 240 9.25 18.72 -1.80
C LEU A 240 10.22 18.75 -0.61
N GLN A 241 9.71 18.51 0.61
CA GLN A 241 10.56 18.41 1.81
C GLN A 241 11.52 17.23 1.74
N LEU A 242 11.06 16.09 1.21
CA LEU A 242 11.88 14.91 0.99
C LEU A 242 13.01 15.20 0.00
N GLU A 243 12.68 15.79 -1.15
CA GLU A 243 13.66 16.16 -2.19
C GLU A 243 14.72 17.12 -1.65
N HIS A 244 14.30 18.17 -0.94
CA HIS A 244 15.23 19.11 -0.30
C HIS A 244 16.15 18.42 0.71
N SER A 245 15.58 17.55 1.56
CA SER A 245 16.37 16.81 2.55
C SER A 245 17.37 15.85 1.89
N GLN A 246 16.98 15.22 0.78
CA GLN A 246 17.85 14.34 -0.01
C GLN A 246 19.01 15.11 -0.65
N GLU A 247 18.76 16.32 -1.16
CA GLU A 247 19.78 17.20 -1.73
C GLU A 247 20.81 17.62 -0.67
N GLU A 248 20.36 18.04 0.51
CA GLU A 248 21.24 18.41 1.62
C GLU A 248 22.10 17.22 2.11
N ILE A 249 21.52 16.02 2.15
CA ILE A 249 22.26 14.79 2.47
C ILE A 249 23.31 14.51 1.38
N ALA A 250 22.95 14.63 0.10
CA ALA A 250 23.86 14.41 -1.01
C ALA A 250 25.04 15.39 -0.98
N LYS A 251 24.78 16.66 -0.66
CA LYS A 251 25.83 17.69 -0.48
C LYS A 251 26.80 17.32 0.64
N LYS A 252 26.30 16.95 1.82
CA LYS A 252 27.14 16.54 2.95
C LYS A 252 27.97 15.30 2.65
N ARG A 253 27.41 14.34 1.90
CA ARG A 253 28.16 13.17 1.43
C ARG A 253 29.30 13.58 0.51
N ALA A 254 29.06 14.46 -0.44
CA ALA A 254 30.12 14.94 -1.34
C ALA A 254 31.23 15.72 -0.61
N GLU A 255 30.89 16.53 0.40
CA GLU A 255 31.86 17.22 1.25
C GLU A 255 32.74 16.23 2.03
N LEU A 256 32.12 15.21 2.64
CA LEU A 256 32.85 14.15 3.34
C LEU A 256 33.72 13.31 2.41
N ASP A 257 33.22 12.93 1.23
CA ASP A 257 33.98 12.18 0.22
C ASP A 257 35.22 12.98 -0.24
N GLN A 258 35.08 14.31 -0.37
CA GLN A 258 36.19 15.19 -0.70
C GLN A 258 37.24 15.24 0.41
N GLU A 259 36.81 15.33 1.67
CA GLU A 259 37.68 15.32 2.85
C GLU A 259 38.42 13.99 2.98
N GLU A 260 37.73 12.86 2.84
CA GLU A 260 38.33 11.51 2.83
C GLU A 260 39.40 11.38 1.74
N GLN A 261 39.09 11.83 0.52
CA GLN A 261 40.03 11.76 -0.60
C GLN A 261 41.27 12.63 -0.37
N GLU A 262 41.12 13.77 0.31
CA GLU A 262 42.24 14.64 0.67
C GLU A 262 43.13 13.97 1.73
N VAL A 263 42.54 13.38 2.77
CA VAL A 263 43.27 12.63 3.82
C VAL A 263 44.05 11.47 3.20
N LEU A 264 43.41 10.66 2.35
CA LEU A 264 44.08 9.55 1.65
C LEU A 264 45.24 10.04 0.80
N ARG A 265 45.08 11.18 0.12
CA ARG A 265 46.13 11.80 -0.69
C ARG A 265 47.30 12.29 0.16
N CYS A 266 47.03 12.91 1.31
CA CYS A 266 48.05 13.37 2.24
C CYS A 266 48.87 12.19 2.78
N ILE A 267 48.20 11.16 3.31
CA ILE A 267 48.84 9.96 3.83
C ILE A 267 49.69 9.27 2.74
N ALA A 268 49.18 9.15 1.51
CA ALA A 268 49.93 8.54 0.42
C ALA A 268 51.21 9.32 0.04
N LYS A 269 51.16 10.67 0.07
CA LYS A 269 52.34 11.51 -0.15
C LYS A 269 53.37 11.35 0.96
N GLU A 270 52.91 11.25 2.19
CA GLU A 270 53.77 11.07 3.35
C GLU A 270 54.45 9.69 3.34
N ASP A 271 53.70 8.62 3.06
CA ASP A 271 54.24 7.27 2.87
C ASP A 271 55.31 7.24 1.76
N GLU A 272 55.07 7.90 0.62
CA GLU A 272 56.06 8.00 -0.46
C GLU A 272 57.36 8.68 0.01
N LYS A 273 57.27 9.76 0.78
CA LYS A 273 58.47 10.43 1.35
C LYS A 273 59.25 9.48 2.26
N TYR A 274 58.57 8.75 3.14
CA TYR A 274 59.22 7.80 4.04
C TYR A 274 59.84 6.62 3.29
N ARG A 275 59.18 6.12 2.24
CA ARG A 275 59.73 5.08 1.36
C ARG A 275 61.02 5.53 0.68
N MET A 276 61.05 6.74 0.13
CA MET A 276 62.25 7.31 -0.49
C MET A 276 63.39 7.44 0.52
N LEU A 277 63.13 7.98 1.72
CA LEU A 277 64.13 8.14 2.76
C LEU A 277 64.70 6.79 3.24
N ALA A 278 63.84 5.78 3.42
CA ALA A 278 64.28 4.43 3.76
C ALA A 278 65.12 3.81 2.63
N GLY A 279 64.75 4.06 1.37
CA GLY A 279 65.50 3.69 0.18
C GLY A 279 66.90 4.28 0.14
N ASP A 280 67.02 5.61 0.30
CA ASP A 280 68.32 6.31 0.30
C ASP A 280 69.22 5.82 1.44
N ARG A 281 68.68 5.61 2.64
CA ARG A 281 69.42 5.05 3.77
C ARG A 281 69.97 3.65 3.47
N LEU A 282 69.15 2.80 2.86
CA LEU A 282 69.56 1.45 2.47
C LEU A 282 70.59 1.47 1.35
N GLN A 283 70.42 2.32 0.33
CA GLN A 283 71.36 2.48 -0.77
C GLN A 283 72.74 2.92 -0.26
N ASN A 284 72.80 3.97 0.57
CA ASN A 284 74.04 4.43 1.19
C ASN A 284 74.74 3.33 2.02
N ALA A 285 73.96 2.47 2.70
CA ALA A 285 74.52 1.34 3.43
C ALA A 285 75.08 0.25 2.51
N LEU A 286 74.44 0.00 1.35
CA LEU A 286 74.91 -0.94 0.34
C LEU A 286 76.18 -0.47 -0.37
N GLU A 287 76.26 0.81 -0.74
CA GLU A 287 77.46 1.40 -1.38
C GLU A 287 78.69 1.29 -0.44
N ARG A 288 78.52 1.57 0.86
CA ARG A 288 79.57 1.37 1.87
C ARG A 288 80.03 -0.08 1.99
N MET A 289 79.17 -1.06 1.68
CA MET A 289 79.56 -2.48 1.66
C MET A 289 80.37 -2.83 0.42
N GLU A 290 80.01 -2.29 -0.75
CA GLU A 290 80.77 -2.49 -1.98
C GLU A 290 82.16 -1.85 -1.91
N ASP A 291 82.27 -0.65 -1.34
CA ASP A 291 83.56 0.03 -1.11
C ASP A 291 84.46 -0.75 -0.15
N LYS A 292 83.89 -1.37 0.89
CA LYS A 292 84.63 -2.28 1.78
C LYS A 292 85.12 -3.54 1.08
N LYS A 293 84.37 -4.05 0.09
CA LYS A 293 84.76 -5.22 -0.68
C LYS A 293 85.93 -4.92 -1.64
N ILE A 294 86.02 -3.70 -2.15
CA ILE A 294 87.14 -3.22 -2.99
C ILE A 294 88.40 -2.92 -2.14
N ALA A 295 88.22 -2.48 -0.89
CA ALA A 295 89.34 -2.27 0.05
C ALA A 295 89.99 -3.58 0.53
N VAL A 296 89.18 -4.62 0.79
CA VAL A 296 89.68 -5.94 1.21
C VAL A 296 90.49 -6.62 0.09
N ASP A 297 90.17 -6.38 -1.19
CA ASP A 297 90.98 -6.88 -2.31
C ASP A 297 92.30 -6.10 -2.54
N ARG A 298 92.53 -4.95 -1.86
CA ARG A 298 93.77 -4.16 -1.99
C ARG A 298 94.73 -4.27 -0.80
N GLU A 299 94.29 -4.77 0.36
CA GLU A 299 95.12 -4.84 1.58
C GLU A 299 95.68 -6.23 1.92
N ASP A 300 95.54 -7.22 1.04
CA ASP A 300 96.22 -8.53 1.18
C ASP A 300 97.63 -8.57 0.56
N ALA A 301 98.36 -7.46 0.58
CA ALA A 301 99.77 -7.41 0.21
C ALA A 301 100.62 -6.56 1.17
N VAL A 302 101.32 -7.30 2.04
CA VAL A 302 102.63 -7.00 2.68
C VAL A 302 102.62 -6.57 4.17
N PHE A 303 103.49 -7.29 4.88
CA PHE A 303 103.73 -7.43 6.32
C PHE A 303 104.77 -6.42 6.86
N ASP A 304 104.72 -6.23 8.19
CA ASP A 304 105.81 -6.01 9.16
C ASP A 304 106.10 -4.60 9.75
N GLY A 305 106.32 -4.57 11.08
CA GLY A 305 107.25 -3.60 11.71
C GLY A 305 106.78 -2.68 12.87
N ILE A 306 106.68 -3.22 14.09
CA ILE A 306 107.27 -2.75 15.39
C ILE A 306 107.03 -1.30 15.95
N ASN A 307 106.54 -1.30 17.21
CA ASN A 307 106.68 -0.40 18.39
C ASN A 307 106.22 1.07 18.44
N GLY A 308 105.46 1.40 19.50
CA GLY A 308 105.86 2.41 20.48
C GLY A 308 104.90 3.57 20.80
N ILE A 309 104.16 3.44 21.92
CA ILE A 309 103.82 4.45 22.97
C ILE A 309 103.11 5.79 22.62
N GLU A 310 102.13 6.08 23.49
CA GLU A 310 101.57 7.39 23.92
C GLU A 310 100.30 7.96 23.28
N THR A 311 99.27 7.95 24.14
CA THR A 311 98.15 8.89 24.30
C THR A 311 98.06 10.06 23.32
N ASN A 312 96.92 10.14 22.62
CA ASN A 312 96.25 11.42 22.46
C ASN A 312 94.75 11.23 22.23
N ILE A 313 93.97 11.62 23.25
CA ILE A 313 92.56 11.96 23.12
C ILE A 313 92.56 13.34 22.45
N PHE A 314 92.14 13.43 21.20
CA PHE A 314 91.88 14.71 20.54
C PHE A 314 90.53 14.65 19.81
N TYR A 315 89.67 15.58 20.21
CA TYR A 315 88.37 15.90 19.62
C TYR A 315 88.55 16.58 18.26
N ALA A 316 87.64 16.26 17.33
CA ALA A 316 87.23 16.93 16.09
C ALA A 316 86.97 15.82 15.04
N ASP A 317 85.87 15.79 14.33
CA ASP A 317 85.32 16.91 13.61
C ASP A 317 83.83 16.69 13.31
N ASP A 318 83.12 17.79 13.41
CA ASP A 318 81.68 17.93 13.27
C ASP A 318 81.21 17.51 11.87
N SER A 319 80.26 16.58 11.83
CA SER A 319 79.19 16.68 10.83
C SER A 319 77.88 16.37 11.53
N ASP A 320 77.50 17.30 12.40
CA ASP A 320 76.10 17.69 12.55
C ASP A 320 75.57 18.00 11.16
N VAL A 321 75.04 16.98 10.48
CA VAL A 321 74.05 17.21 9.44
C VAL A 321 72.72 16.96 10.11
N ASP A 322 72.29 17.98 10.85
CA ASP A 322 70.92 18.18 11.28
C ASP A 322 70.02 18.15 10.03
N TYR A 323 69.52 16.94 9.71
CA TYR A 323 68.35 16.77 8.88
C TYR A 323 67.07 16.72 9.73
N ALA A 324 67.15 17.13 11.00
CA ALA A 324 66.02 17.10 11.92
C ALA A 324 65.04 18.28 11.73
N ASP A 325 65.49 19.41 11.17
CA ASP A 325 64.67 20.63 11.15
C ASP A 325 64.32 21.07 9.72
N GLN A 326 63.25 20.49 9.17
CA GLN A 326 62.25 21.15 8.30
C GLN A 326 61.27 20.13 7.74
N PHE A 327 60.49 19.51 8.62
CA PHE A 327 59.20 18.97 8.22
C PHE A 327 58.16 19.86 8.86
N GLU A 328 57.60 20.76 8.05
CA GLU A 328 56.36 21.43 8.41
C GLU A 328 55.29 20.33 8.33
N ASP A 329 55.09 19.67 9.47
CA ASP A 329 53.97 18.76 9.69
C ASP A 329 52.71 19.49 9.21
N CYS A 330 51.91 18.84 8.38
CA CYS A 330 50.61 19.40 8.03
C CYS A 330 49.82 19.53 9.34
N ASP A 331 49.72 20.77 9.83
CA ASP A 331 49.07 21.21 11.06
C ASP A 331 48.38 20.08 11.85
N GLU A 332 48.97 19.67 12.97
CA GLU A 332 48.40 18.69 13.93
C GLU A 332 47.05 19.12 14.55
N THR A 333 46.39 20.15 14.00
CA THR A 333 45.13 20.71 14.51
C THR A 333 43.87 20.06 13.93
N TRP A 334 43.98 18.97 13.17
CA TRP A 334 42.84 18.36 12.50
C TRP A 334 42.59 16.89 12.87
N ILE A 335 42.47 16.65 14.17
CA ILE A 335 41.80 15.46 14.71
C ILE A 335 40.86 15.92 15.84
N PRO A 336 39.52 15.82 15.66
CA PRO A 336 38.56 16.02 16.75
C PRO A 336 38.65 14.98 17.86
#